data_AF-A0A1I0SHX3-F1
#
_entry.id   AF-A0A1I0SHX3-F1
#
_cell.length_a   1.000
_cell.length_b   1.000
_cell.length_c   1.000
_cell.angle_alpha   90.00
_cell.angle_beta   90.00
_cell.angle_gamma   90.00
#
_symmetry.space_group_name_H-M   'P 1'
#
loop_
_entity.id
_entity.type
_entity.pdbx_description
1 polymer ?
#
loop_
_entity_poly.entity_id
_entity_poly.type
_entity_poly.pdbx_seq_one_letter_code
_entity_poly.pdbx_strand_id
1 'polypeptide(L)' 'MMRLLVGVAAGYVLGTKAGRGRYEQISRATKAVASSPATKKIVTAGRQKLSDSLNTQPKLEPMKQYDDTQVFVPRDQL' A
#
# COMPACT_ATOMS: atom_id res chain seq x y z
N MET A 1 -14.55 43.30 -5.18
CA MET A 1 -14.70 41.83 -5.11
C MET A 1 -14.12 41.11 -6.33
N MET A 2 -14.55 41.43 -7.56
CA MET A 2 -14.22 40.63 -8.75
C MET A 2 -12.71 40.53 -9.08
N ARG A 3 -11.93 41.58 -8.80
CA ARG A 3 -10.48 41.60 -9.03
C ARG A 3 -9.71 40.58 -8.18
N LEU A 4 -10.18 40.32 -6.95
CA LEU A 4 -9.57 39.31 -6.07
C LEU A 4 -9.84 37.90 -6.57
N LEU A 5 -11.06 37.62 -7.02
CA LEU A 5 -11.43 36.32 -7.60
C LEU A 5 -10.59 36.02 -8.85
N VAL A 6 -10.38 37.02 -9.72
CA VAL A 6 -9.50 36.89 -10.89
C VAL A 6 -8.05 36.63 -10.48
N GLY A 7 -7.54 37.33 -9.46
CA GLY A 7 -6.19 37.08 -8.94
C GLY A 7 -6.00 35.68 -8.37
N VAL A 8 -6.96 35.19 -7.59
CA VAL A 8 -6.94 33.83 -7.01
C VAL A 8 -7.03 32.77 -8.11
N ALA A 9 -7.94 32.93 -9.06
CA ALA A 9 -8.09 32.00 -10.18
C ALA A 9 -6.82 31.96 -11.05
N ALA A 10 -6.25 33.13 -11.37
CA ALA A 10 -5.00 33.21 -12.12
C ALA A 10 -3.84 32.58 -11.35
N GLY A 11 -3.72 32.84 -10.04
CA GLY A 11 -2.71 32.25 -9.18
C GLY A 11 -2.81 30.72 -9.10
N TYR A 12 -4.03 30.18 -9.01
CA TYR A 12 -4.27 28.74 -9.01
C TYR A 12 -3.91 28.09 -10.36
N VAL A 13 -4.29 28.69 -11.48
CA VAL A 13 -3.96 28.16 -12.81
C VAL A 13 -2.46 28.24 -13.10
N LEU A 14 -1.80 29.34 -12.73
CA LEU A 14 -0.35 29.48 -12.87
C LEU A 14 0.40 28.52 -11.94
N GLY A 15 -0.02 28.39 -10.68
CA GLY A 15 0.58 27.45 -9.72
C GLY A 15 0.42 25.99 -10.13
N THR A 16 -0.74 25.60 -10.66
CA THR A 16 -0.99 24.23 -11.16
C THR A 16 -0.29 23.95 -12.48
N LYS A 17 -0.12 24.95 -13.37
CA LYS A 17 0.50 24.77 -14.69
C LYS A 17 2.04 24.85 -14.67
N ALA A 18 2.63 25.64 -13.77
CA ALA A 18 4.09 25.85 -13.69
C ALA A 18 4.87 24.56 -13.36
N GLY A 19 4.22 23.53 -12.82
CA GLY A 19 4.87 22.27 -12.49
C GLY A 19 5.23 21.39 -13.69
N ARG A 20 4.53 21.47 -14.84
CA ARG A 20 4.61 20.42 -15.88
C ARG A 20 6.00 20.17 -16.45
N GLY A 21 6.79 21.22 -16.73
CA GLY A 21 8.11 21.06 -17.36
C GLY A 21 9.16 20.36 -16.47
N ARG A 22 9.11 20.61 -15.17
CA ARG A 22 9.95 19.91 -14.17
C ARG A 22 9.34 18.57 -13.75
N TYR A 23 8.01 18.51 -13.69
CA TYR A 23 7.27 17.29 -13.37
C TYR A 23 7.55 16.19 -14.38
N GLU A 24 7.66 16.49 -15.68
CA GLU A 24 8.02 15.49 -16.68
C GLU A 24 9.43 14.92 -16.50
N GLN A 25 10.40 15.75 -16.11
CA GLN A 25 11.76 15.29 -15.84
C GLN A 25 11.80 14.38 -14.62
N ILE A 26 11.15 14.81 -13.53
CA ILE A 26 11.06 14.02 -12.29
C ILE A 26 10.26 12.74 -12.53
N SER A 27 9.14 12.81 -13.27
CA SER A 27 8.29 11.68 -13.64
C SER A 27 9.02 10.66 -14.49
N ARG A 28 9.81 11.10 -15.49
CA ARG A 28 10.66 10.20 -16.29
C ARG A 28 11.71 9.52 -15.43
N ALA A 29 12.38 10.26 -14.55
CA ALA A 29 13.36 9.70 -13.63
C ALA A 29 12.72 8.69 -12.65
N THR A 30 11.59 9.01 -12.05
CA THR A 30 10.85 8.09 -11.17
C THR A 30 10.37 6.86 -11.92
N LYS A 31 9.86 7.02 -13.14
CA LYS A 31 9.43 5.89 -13.97
C LYS A 31 10.60 4.98 -14.34
N ALA A 32 11.75 5.56 -14.67
CA ALA A 32 12.98 4.80 -14.93
C ALA A 32 13.42 4.01 -13.69
N VAL A 33 13.46 4.66 -12.52
CA VAL A 33 13.80 4.01 -11.24
C VAL A 33 12.77 2.93 -10.89
N ALA A 34 11.48 3.19 -11.04
CA ALA A 34 10.40 2.23 -10.79
C ALA A 34 10.44 1.03 -11.76
N SER A 35 10.89 1.24 -13.00
CA SER A 35 11.04 0.19 -14.00
C SER A 35 12.28 -0.69 -13.80
N SER A 36 13.21 -0.29 -12.91
CA SER A 36 14.45 -1.00 -12.65
C SER A 36 14.20 -2.40 -12.03
N PRO A 37 14.96 -3.44 -12.43
CA PRO A 37 14.89 -4.77 -11.83
C PRO A 37 15.12 -4.77 -10.32
N ALA A 38 15.97 -3.87 -9.80
CA ALA A 38 16.22 -3.75 -8.38
C ALA A 38 14.97 -3.28 -7.62
N THR A 39 14.28 -2.26 -8.13
CA THR A 39 13.03 -1.76 -7.52
C THR A 39 11.93 -2.81 -7.55
N LYS A 40 11.79 -3.58 -8.64
CA LYS A 40 10.85 -4.71 -8.71
C LYS A 40 11.14 -5.76 -7.64
N LYS A 41 12.41 -6.14 -7.42
CA LYS A 41 12.80 -7.09 -6.37
C LYS A 41 12.41 -6.58 -4.97
N ILE A 42 12.62 -5.30 -4.71
CA ILE A 42 12.27 -4.66 -3.43
C ILE A 42 10.75 -4.64 -3.23
N VAL A 43 9.97 -4.27 -4.25
CA VAL A 43 8.50 -4.26 -4.18
C VAL A 43 7.95 -5.66 -3.94
N THR A 44 8.47 -6.68 -4.62
CA THR A 44 8.04 -8.07 -4.42
C THR A 44 8.40 -8.58 -3.01
N ALA A 45 9.62 -8.33 -2.55
CA ALA A 45 10.05 -8.69 -1.20
C ALA A 45 9.24 -7.95 -0.12
N GLY A 46 8.91 -6.68 -0.35
CA GLY A 46 8.04 -5.89 0.50
C GLY A 46 6.62 -6.42 0.54
N ARG A 47 6.06 -6.82 -0.61
CA ARG A 47 4.73 -7.46 -0.68
C ARG A 47 4.71 -8.79 0.07
N GLN A 48 5.76 -9.61 -0.05
CA GLN A 48 5.90 -10.87 0.70
C GLN A 48 5.92 -10.59 2.21
N LYS A 49 6.78 -9.67 2.67
CA LYS A 49 6.88 -9.29 4.09
C LYS A 49 5.59 -8.69 4.63
N LEU A 50 4.89 -7.89 3.82
CA LEU A 50 3.59 -7.33 4.17
C LEU A 50 2.53 -8.44 4.23
N SER A 51 2.53 -9.37 3.29
CA SER A 51 1.67 -10.55 3.34
C SER A 51 1.97 -11.41 4.56
N ASP A 52 3.23 -11.60 4.96
CA ASP A 52 3.59 -12.34 6.18
C ASP A 52 3.16 -11.59 7.44
N SER A 53 3.26 -10.25 7.45
CA SER A 53 2.83 -9.41 8.57
C SER A 53 1.30 -9.27 8.66
N LEU A 54 0.59 -9.35 7.53
CA LEU A 54 -0.87 -9.28 7.46
C LEU A 54 -1.53 -10.67 7.58
N ASN A 55 -0.85 -11.74 7.17
CA ASN A 55 -1.18 -13.12 7.57
C ASN A 55 -0.78 -13.33 9.03
N THR A 56 -1.54 -12.69 9.90
CA THR A 56 -1.77 -13.18 11.26
C THR A 56 -2.65 -14.43 11.18
N GLN A 57 -2.18 -15.48 10.52
CA GLN A 57 -2.58 -16.84 10.86
C GLN A 57 -1.56 -17.29 11.90
N PRO A 58 -1.92 -17.37 13.20
CA PRO A 58 -1.00 -17.83 14.22
C PRO A 58 -0.49 -19.19 13.77
N LYS A 59 0.84 -19.32 13.64
CA LYS A 59 1.50 -20.57 13.27
C LYS A 59 1.07 -21.62 14.29
N LEU A 60 0.09 -22.44 13.90
CA LEU A 60 -0.45 -23.51 14.74
C LEU A 60 0.73 -24.40 15.12
N GLU A 61 1.06 -24.44 16.41
CA GLU A 61 2.00 -25.42 16.91
C GLU A 61 1.48 -26.81 16.54
N PRO A 62 2.32 -27.73 16.04
CA PRO A 62 1.89 -29.08 15.74
C PRO A 62 1.30 -29.70 17.01
N MET A 63 -0.01 -30.02 16.94
CA MET A 63 -0.74 -30.58 18.07
C MET A 63 -0.01 -31.82 18.58
N LYS A 64 0.40 -31.76 19.86
CA LYS A 64 0.83 -32.93 20.59
C LYS A 64 -0.40 -33.85 20.70
N GLN A 65 -0.36 -35.01 20.05
CA GLN A 65 -1.40 -36.03 20.21
C GLN A 65 -1.48 -36.37 21.71
N TYR A 66 -2.60 -36.03 22.33
CA TYR A 66 -2.98 -36.54 23.62
C TYR A 66 -4.24 -37.39 23.44
N ASP A 67 -4.17 -38.55 24.08
CA ASP A 67 -5.06 -39.69 24.07
C ASP A 67 -6.56 -39.38 23.96
N ASP A 68 -7.19 -40.17 23.08
CA ASP A 68 -8.40 -40.94 23.35
C ASP A 68 -9.59 -40.22 24.01
N THR A 69 -10.31 -39.39 23.25
CA THR A 69 -11.77 -39.50 23.00
C THR A 69 -12.30 -38.28 22.25
N GLN A 70 -13.02 -38.54 21.16
CA GLN A 70 -13.74 -37.54 20.37
C GLN A 70 -14.95 -37.01 21.15
N VAL A 71 -15.15 -35.68 21.14
CA VAL A 71 -16.42 -34.94 20.94
C VAL A 71 -16.21 -33.49 21.39
N PHE A 72 -16.43 -32.51 20.50
CA PHE A 72 -16.64 -31.10 20.87
C PHE A 72 -17.98 -30.65 20.27
N VAL A 73 -18.99 -30.48 21.13
CA VAL A 73 -20.30 -29.93 20.77
C VAL A 73 -20.19 -28.41 20.67
N PRO A 74 -20.73 -27.74 19.63
CA PRO A 74 -20.77 -26.29 19.53
C PRO A 74 -21.58 -25.71 20.69
N ARG A 75 -20.93 -24.93 21.56
CA ARG A 75 -21.60 -24.18 22.62
C ARG A 75 -22.12 -22.88 22.03
N ASP A 76 -23.24 -22.97 21.31
CA ASP A 76 -24.00 -21.78 20.88
C ASP A 76 -25.51 -22.07 20.74
N GLN A 77 -26.09 -22.70 21.78
CA GLN A 77 -27.49 -22.49 22.15
C GLN A 77 -27.62 -22.60 23.67
N LEU A 78 -27.61 -21.44 24.34
CA LEU A 78 -28.60 -20.98 25.33
C LEU A 78 -28.19 -19.58 25.83
#